data_AF-A0A6N7AWW6-F1
#
_entry.id   AF-A0A6N7AWW6-F1
#
_cell.length_a   1.000
_cell.length_b   1.000
_cell.length_c   1.000
_cell.angle_alpha   90.00
_cell.angle_beta   90.00
_cell.angle_gamma   90.00
#
_symmetry.space_group_name_H-M   'P 1'
#
loop_
_entity.id
_entity.type
_entity.pdbx_description
1 polymer ?
#
loop_
_entity_poly.entity_id
_entity_poly.type
_entity_poly.pdbx_seq_one_letter_code
_entity_poly.pdbx_strand_id
1 'polypeptide(L)'
;MIEKAFGNLKERLNMRRTSVSSDESLDGKLFVQFIALIYLSYIKKVMSDNNLFKSYTLQELLDEFDSIERFERPGRKHHIGEITKKQMELYTVMGVDIPS
;
A
#
# COMPACT_ATOMS: atom_id res chain seq x y z
N MET A 1 21.37 -1.59 -4.68
CA MET A 1 19.95 -1.16 -4.82
C MET A 1 19.02 -2.33 -5.12
N ILE A 2 19.35 -3.20 -6.09
CA ILE A 2 18.55 -4.37 -6.48
C ILE A 2 18.34 -5.35 -5.30
N GLU A 3 19.38 -5.68 -4.54
CA GLU A 3 19.28 -6.60 -3.39
C GLU A 3 18.32 -6.13 -2.30
N LYS A 4 18.21 -4.81 -2.07
CA LYS A 4 17.27 -4.25 -1.09
C LYS A 4 15.82 -4.32 -1.60
N ALA A 5 15.62 -4.19 -2.91
CA ALA A 5 14.32 -4.39 -3.54
C ALA A 5 13.90 -5.88 -3.49
N PHE A 6 14.82 -6.80 -3.80
CA PHE A 6 14.63 -8.24 -3.66
C PHE A 6 14.42 -8.67 -2.19
N GLY A 7 15.08 -8.02 -1.24
CA GLY A 7 14.87 -8.23 0.19
C GLY A 7 13.47 -7.79 0.64
N ASN A 8 12.99 -6.63 0.19
CA ASN A 8 11.60 -6.21 0.41
C ASN A 8 10.61 -7.22 -0.21
N LEU A 9 10.92 -7.73 -1.40
CA LEU A 9 10.10 -8.71 -2.10
C LEU A 9 9.99 -10.04 -1.32
N LYS A 10 11.10 -10.55 -0.78
CA LYS A 10 11.14 -11.79 0.00
C LYS A 10 10.46 -11.65 1.36
N GLU A 11 10.73 -10.56 2.08
CA GLU A 11 10.29 -10.39 3.48
C GLU A 11 8.93 -9.72 3.64
N ARG A 12 8.64 -8.64 2.91
CA ARG A 12 7.41 -7.84 3.10
C ARG A 12 6.27 -8.27 2.20
N LEU A 13 6.59 -8.93 1.10
CA LEU A 13 5.65 -9.32 0.05
C LEU A 13 5.44 -10.84 -0.02
N ASN A 14 5.88 -11.57 1.01
CA ASN A 14 5.59 -12.99 1.23
C ASN A 14 5.98 -13.90 0.03
N MET A 15 7.13 -13.63 -0.59
CA MET A 15 7.74 -14.50 -1.62
C MET A 15 8.64 -15.59 -1.04
N ARG A 16 8.80 -15.68 0.28
CA ARG A 16 9.54 -16.79 0.94
C ARG A 16 8.98 -18.18 0.62
N ARG A 17 7.71 -18.29 0.21
CA ARG A 17 7.15 -19.51 -0.38
C ARG A 17 6.53 -19.22 -1.75
N THR A 18 7.06 -19.86 -2.78
CA THR A 18 6.41 -20.01 -4.09
C THR A 18 5.39 -21.14 -4.01
N SER A 19 4.44 -21.07 -3.06
CA SER A 19 3.37 -22.07 -2.89
C SER A 19 2.29 -21.92 -3.94
N VAL A 20 2.67 -22.09 -5.20
CA VAL A 20 1.79 -22.06 -6.36
C VAL A 20 1.99 -23.36 -7.13
N SER A 21 0.91 -23.93 -7.64
CA SER A 21 0.89 -25.28 -8.21
C SER A 21 1.34 -25.36 -9.67
N SER A 22 1.59 -24.21 -10.33
CA SER A 22 2.05 -24.12 -11.71
C SER A 22 2.97 -22.93 -11.94
N ASP A 23 3.78 -22.99 -12.99
CA ASP A 23 4.63 -21.89 -13.46
C ASP A 23 3.80 -20.67 -13.84
N GLU A 24 2.65 -20.86 -14.49
CA GLU A 24 1.71 -19.78 -14.83
C GLU A 24 1.21 -19.03 -13.57
N SER A 25 0.90 -19.77 -12.50
CA SER A 25 0.52 -19.18 -11.21
C SER A 25 1.68 -18.44 -10.54
N LEU A 26 2.92 -18.88 -10.78
CA LEU A 26 4.13 -18.22 -10.31
C LEU A 26 4.37 -16.89 -11.04
N ASP A 27 4.22 -16.87 -12.36
CA ASP A 27 4.32 -15.67 -13.17
C ASP A 27 3.25 -14.64 -12.78
N GLY A 28 2.01 -15.09 -12.59
CA GLY A 28 0.93 -14.25 -12.07
C GLY A 28 1.28 -13.64 -10.70
N LYS A 29 1.86 -14.44 -9.79
CA LYS A 29 2.32 -13.95 -8.48
C LYS A 29 3.43 -12.91 -8.65
N LEU A 30 4.46 -13.19 -9.46
CA LEU A 30 5.56 -12.24 -9.71
C LEU A 30 5.08 -10.92 -10.28
N PHE A 31 4.11 -10.96 -11.20
CA PHE A 31 3.53 -9.76 -11.79
C PHE A 31 2.83 -8.89 -10.73
N VAL A 32 1.95 -9.47 -9.91
CA VAL A 32 1.28 -8.74 -8.82
C VAL A 32 2.30 -8.15 -7.85
N GLN A 33 3.36 -8.91 -7.54
CA GLN A 33 4.41 -8.45 -6.65
C GLN A 33 5.24 -7.30 -7.22
N PHE A 34 5.50 -7.32 -8.53
CA PHE A 34 6.16 -6.21 -9.21
C PHE A 34 5.32 -4.93 -9.13
N ILE A 35 4.02 -5.01 -9.36
CA ILE A 35 3.11 -3.87 -9.21
C ILE A 35 3.09 -3.37 -7.75
N ALA A 36 3.01 -4.26 -6.77
CA ALA A 36 3.09 -3.89 -5.36
C ALA A 36 4.40 -3.15 -5.01
N LEU A 37 5.53 -3.56 -5.61
CA LEU A 37 6.81 -2.87 -5.43
C LEU A 37 6.81 -1.44 -5.98
N ILE A 38 6.10 -1.18 -7.09
CA ILE A 38 5.97 0.18 -7.65
C ILE A 38 5.27 1.09 -6.63
N TYR A 39 4.12 0.66 -6.11
CA TYR A 39 3.40 1.41 -5.08
C TYR A 39 4.25 1.60 -3.81
N LEU A 40 4.89 0.53 -3.32
CA LEU A 40 5.72 0.61 -2.13
C LEU A 40 6.90 1.57 -2.29
N SER A 41 7.50 1.59 -3.48
CA SER A 41 8.62 2.49 -3.80
C SER A 41 8.16 3.94 -3.84
N TYR A 42 6.98 4.20 -4.43
CA TYR A 42 6.36 5.52 -4.42
C TYR A 42 6.10 6.00 -3.00
N ILE A 43 5.42 5.19 -2.18
CA ILE A 43 5.08 5.55 -0.79
C ILE A 43 6.36 5.86 0.00
N LYS A 44 7.37 4.99 -0.08
CA LYS A 44 8.66 5.22 0.59
C LYS A 44 9.35 6.49 0.13
N LYS A 45 9.29 6.82 -1.16
CA LYS A 45 9.85 8.06 -1.70
C LYS A 45 9.15 9.27 -1.09
N VAL A 46 7.82 9.31 -1.14
CA VAL A 46 7.05 10.43 -0.55
C VAL A 46 7.31 10.56 0.94
N MET A 47 7.34 9.45 1.68
CA MET A 47 7.66 9.46 3.11
C MET A 47 9.06 10.01 3.41
N SER A 48 10.04 9.71 2.55
CA SER A 48 11.40 10.24 2.68
C SER A 48 11.43 11.74 2.37
N ASP A 49 10.85 12.14 1.24
CA ASP A 49 10.86 13.52 0.75
C ASP A 49 10.16 14.48 1.74
N ASN A 50 9.14 13.99 2.45
CA ASN A 50 8.36 14.77 3.43
C ASN A 50 8.71 14.47 4.90
N ASN A 51 9.83 13.78 5.17
CA ASN A 51 10.25 13.42 6.53
C ASN A 51 9.23 12.63 7.37
N LEU A 52 8.26 11.95 6.73
CA LEU A 52 7.22 11.19 7.44
C LEU A 52 7.80 10.01 8.25
N PHE A 53 8.98 9.50 7.89
CA PHE A 53 9.67 8.47 8.67
C PHE A 53 10.05 8.90 10.10
N LYS A 54 9.98 10.20 10.42
CA LYS A 54 10.15 10.68 11.81
C LYS A 54 8.94 10.41 12.69
N SER A 55 7.77 10.26 12.08
CA SER A 55 6.47 10.15 12.77
C SER A 55 5.76 8.83 12.50
N TYR A 56 6.08 8.16 11.39
CA TYR A 56 5.46 6.92 10.97
C TYR A 56 6.50 5.94 10.46
N THR A 57 6.39 4.69 10.87
CA THR A 57 6.89 3.58 10.08
C THR A 57 6.00 3.40 8.84
N LEU A 58 6.53 2.69 7.82
CA LEU A 58 5.73 2.37 6.64
C LEU A 58 4.48 1.53 6.98
N GLN A 59 4.55 0.68 8.01
CA GLN A 59 3.41 -0.12 8.43
C GLN A 59 2.34 0.77 9.05
N GLU A 60 2.71 1.61 10.02
CA GLU A 60 1.76 2.52 10.68
C GLU A 60 1.08 3.45 9.67
N LEU A 61 1.80 3.97 8.67
CA LEU A 61 1.19 4.79 7.62
C LEU A 61 0.16 3.99 6.78
N LEU A 62 0.42 2.72 6.49
CA LEU A 62 -0.55 1.87 5.79
C LEU A 62 -1.76 1.55 6.66
N ASP A 63 -1.55 1.27 7.96
CA ASP A 63 -2.62 0.99 8.91
C ASP A 63 -3.57 2.21 9.08
N GLU A 64 -3.02 3.43 9.05
CA GLU A 64 -3.83 4.65 9.07
C GLU A 64 -4.78 4.74 7.88
N PHE A 65 -4.34 4.34 6.67
CA PHE A 65 -5.20 4.30 5.49
C PHE A 65 -6.17 3.11 5.50
N ASP A 66 -5.75 1.95 5.99
CA ASP A 66 -6.58 0.73 6.06
C ASP A 66 -7.80 0.89 6.97
N SER A 67 -7.71 1.79 7.96
CA SER A 67 -8.82 2.10 8.87
C SER A 67 -9.99 2.86 8.22
N ILE A 68 -9.86 3.34 6.98
CA ILE A 68 -10.92 4.08 6.29
C ILE A 68 -11.94 3.10 5.72
N GLU A 69 -13.12 3.03 6.33
CA GLU A 69 -14.17 2.11 5.90
C GLU A 69 -14.96 2.64 4.68
N ARG A 70 -15.28 1.75 3.75
CA ARG A 70 -16.21 2.01 2.64
C ARG A 70 -17.45 1.13 2.80
N PHE A 71 -18.59 1.78 3.02
CA PHE A 71 -19.86 1.10 3.24
C PHE A 71 -20.62 0.94 1.93
N GLU A 72 -20.95 -0.30 1.61
CA GLU A 72 -21.81 -0.64 0.49
C GLU A 72 -23.10 -1.30 0.98
N ARG A 73 -24.24 -0.88 0.41
CA ARG A 73 -25.53 -1.53 0.61
C ARG A 73 -26.17 -1.80 -0.75
N PRO A 74 -26.71 -3.01 -0.99
CA PRO A 74 -27.39 -3.30 -2.24
C PRO A 74 -28.47 -2.26 -2.56
N GLY A 75 -28.43 -1.69 -3.77
CA GLY A 75 -29.38 -0.69 -4.23
C GLY A 75 -29.21 0.73 -3.66
N ARG A 76 -28.13 1.02 -2.92
CA ARG A 76 -27.81 2.37 -2.43
C ARG A 76 -26.43 2.81 -2.92
N LYS A 77 -26.24 4.13 -3.03
CA LYS A 77 -24.91 4.72 -3.29
C LYS A 77 -23.98 4.34 -2.14
N HIS A 78 -22.76 3.94 -2.45
CA HIS A 78 -21.73 3.73 -1.45
C HIS A 78 -21.46 5.03 -0.69
N HIS A 79 -21.01 4.92 0.55
CA HIS A 79 -20.50 6.07 1.29
C HIS A 79 -19.23 5.68 2.03
N ILE A 80 -18.33 6.63 2.18
CA ILE A 80 -17.09 6.47 2.94
C ILE A 80 -17.38 6.81 4.40
N GLY A 81 -16.70 6.13 5.32
CA GLY A 81 -16.68 6.48 6.74
C GLY A 81 -16.05 7.85 6.99
N GLU A 82 -15.94 8.22 8.27
CA GLU A 82 -15.27 9.47 8.64
C GLU A 82 -13.78 9.40 8.29
N ILE A 83 -13.30 10.40 7.55
CA ILE A 83 -11.87 10.60 7.28
C ILE A 83 -11.35 11.64 8.25
N THR A 84 -10.39 11.23 9.08
CA THR A 84 -9.78 12.11 10.08
C THR A 84 -8.91 13.19 9.43
N LYS A 85 -8.66 14.30 10.14
CA LYS A 85 -7.75 15.36 9.67
C LYS A 85 -6.36 14.84 9.31
N LYS A 86 -5.84 13.93 10.14
CA LYS A 86 -4.55 13.28 9.92
C LYS A 86 -4.53 12.49 8.61
N GLN A 87 -5.59 11.73 8.31
CA GLN A 87 -5.71 11.01 7.03
C GLN A 87 -5.80 11.96 5.84
N MET A 88 -6.57 13.06 5.95
CA MET A 88 -6.65 14.07 4.88
C MET A 88 -5.29 14.73 4.60
N GLU A 89 -4.54 15.06 5.66
CA GLU A 89 -3.17 15.59 5.55
C GLU A 89 -2.25 14.56 4.89
N LEU A 90 -2.33 13.29 5.27
CA LEU A 90 -1.56 12.22 4.63
C LEU A 90 -1.91 12.09 3.15
N TYR A 91 -3.18 12.09 2.74
CA TYR A 91 -3.57 12.08 1.31
C TYR A 91 -2.97 13.27 0.55
N THR A 92 -3.02 14.45 1.14
CA THR A 92 -2.45 15.68 0.55
C THR A 92 -0.94 15.56 0.36
N VAL A 93 -0.20 15.11 1.38
CA VAL A 93 1.25 14.88 1.29
C VAL A 93 1.59 13.78 0.28
N MET A 94 0.73 12.77 0.18
CA MET A 94 0.82 11.69 -0.79
C MET A 94 0.45 12.14 -2.20
N GLY A 95 -0.05 13.36 -2.42
CA GLY A 95 -0.43 13.84 -3.75
C GLY A 95 -1.53 13.00 -4.40
N VAL A 96 -2.41 12.39 -3.60
CA VAL A 96 -3.53 11.57 -4.05
C VAL A 96 -4.83 12.23 -3.57
N ASP A 97 -5.86 12.20 -4.42
CA ASP A 97 -7.16 12.75 -4.09
C ASP A 97 -7.77 12.03 -2.87
N ILE A 98 -8.36 12.82 -1.98
CA ILE A 98 -9.12 12.29 -0.85
C ILE A 98 -10.36 11.58 -1.40
N PRO A 99 -10.63 10.32 -1.02
CA PRO A 99 -11.75 9.57 -1.59
C PRO A 99 -13.09 10.18 -1.14
N SER A 100 -14.11 10.11 -2.02
CA SER A 100 -15.43 10.73 -1.83
C SER A 100 -16.61 9.78 -2.04
#